data_AF-X6GUT2-F1
#
_entry.id   AF-X6GUT2-F1
#
_cell.length_a   1.000
_cell.length_b   1.000
_cell.length_c   1.000
_cell.angle_alpha   90.00
_cell.angle_beta   90.00
_cell.angle_gamma   90.00
#
_symmetry.space_group_name_H-M   'P 1'
#
loop_
_entity.id
_entity.type
_entity.pdbx_description
1 polymer ?
#
loop_
_entity_poly.entity_id
_entity_poly.type
_entity_poly.pdbx_seq_one_letter_code
_entity_poly.pdbx_strand_id
1 'polypeptide(L)'
;MKPRRIRHQFLLEPELSEKLETLSRNPSTTKSAIVAKAVEAFIERRGENELDQRYGKRLDRLSRDLDHVRRDAEITLESLALLIRFSITLHAHTPIPDRATQAIAQERFDKFVEQVGRQIASGKRSLGYGNGNGGEG
;
A
#
# COMPACT_ATOMS: atom_id res chain seq x y z
N MET A 1 23.59 -3.23 43.42
CA MET A 1 24.79 -2.39 43.20
C MET A 1 24.37 -1.09 42.50
N LYS A 2 24.84 0.08 42.94
CA LYS A 2 24.53 1.35 42.24
C LYS A 2 25.19 1.30 40.84
N PRO A 3 24.46 1.63 39.76
CA PRO A 3 25.04 1.61 38.42
C PRO A 3 26.15 2.67 38.31
N ARG A 4 27.28 2.29 37.70
CA ARG A 4 28.41 3.19 37.44
C ARG A 4 27.96 4.26 36.44
N ARG A 5 28.05 5.54 36.82
CA ARG A 5 27.70 6.69 35.95
C ARG A 5 28.95 7.44 35.55
N ILE A 6 29.07 7.79 34.28
CA ILE A 6 30.15 8.62 33.74
C ILE A 6 29.58 10.02 33.47
N ARG A 7 30.29 11.06 33.90
CA ARG A 7 29.87 12.46 33.69
C ARG A 7 30.34 12.93 32.32
N HIS A 8 29.40 13.38 31.50
CA HIS A 8 29.68 14.05 30.23
C HIS A 8 29.34 15.54 30.37
N GLN A 9 30.16 16.42 29.78
CA GLN A 9 29.88 17.84 29.66
C GLN A 9 29.58 18.13 28.18
N PHE A 10 28.44 18.75 27.91
CA PHE A 10 28.02 19.16 26.58
C PHE A 10 27.25 20.47 26.69
N LEU A 11 27.28 21.24 25.61
CA LEU A 11 26.56 22.50 25.48
C LEU A 11 25.18 22.21 24.86
N LEU A 12 24.15 22.89 25.37
CA LEU A 12 22.81 22.89 24.79
C LEU A 12 22.48 24.31 24.38
N GLU A 13 21.80 24.45 23.24
CA GLU A 13 21.20 25.73 22.85
C GLU A 13 20.24 26.23 23.95
N PRO A 14 20.12 27.55 24.16
CA PRO A 14 19.29 28.11 25.22
C PRO A 14 17.85 27.59 25.23
N GLU A 15 17.21 27.54 24.05
CA GLU A 15 15.84 27.02 23.91
C GLU A 15 15.71 25.55 24.31
N LEU A 16 16.71 24.73 23.98
CA LEU A 16 16.71 23.30 24.30
C LEU A 16 16.95 23.08 25.79
N SER A 17 17.79 23.91 26.41
CA SER A 17 18.00 23.93 27.86
C SER A 17 16.72 24.24 28.61
N GLU A 18 15.93 25.22 28.15
CA GLU A 18 14.65 25.59 28.76
C GLU A 18 13.59 24.47 28.63
N LYS A 19 13.54 23.80 27.48
CA LYS A 19 12.69 22.61 27.28
C LYS A 19 13.09 21.47 28.22
N LEU A 20 14.39 21.23 28.38
CA LEU A 20 14.90 20.20 29.30
C LEU A 20 14.58 20.53 30.77
N GLU A 21 14.71 21.80 31.16
CA GLU A 21 14.29 22.28 32.49
C GLU A 21 12.82 21.97 32.74
N THR A 22 11.97 22.34 31.79
CA THR A 22 10.52 22.13 31.86
C THR A 22 10.16 20.65 32.02
N LEU A 23 10.81 19.76 31.26
CA LEU A 23 10.61 18.31 31.37
C LEU A 23 11.08 17.73 32.72
N SER A 24 12.09 18.36 33.34
CA SER A 24 12.66 17.92 34.61
C SER A 24 11.98 18.48 35.86
N ARG A 25 10.91 19.28 35.72
CA ARG A 25 10.14 19.83 36.86
C ARG A 25 9.45 18.77 37.71
N ASN A 26 9.25 17.57 37.18
CA ASN A 26 8.65 16.46 37.93
C ASN A 26 9.64 15.88 38.94
N PRO A 27 9.26 15.71 40.23
CA PRO A 27 10.16 15.22 41.29
C PRO A 27 10.76 13.84 41.02
N SER A 28 10.10 13.03 40.19
CA SER A 28 10.51 11.68 39.85
C SER A 28 11.59 11.61 38.76
N THR A 29 11.93 12.71 38.08
CA THR A 29 12.78 12.66 36.89
C THR A 29 13.88 13.72 36.89
N THR A 30 15.14 13.30 36.81
CA THR A 30 16.30 14.21 36.73
C THR A 30 16.65 14.52 35.27
N LYS A 31 17.27 15.67 35.01
CA LYS A 31 17.79 16.03 33.67
C LYS A 31 18.70 14.95 33.08
N SER A 32 19.59 14.39 33.89
CA SER A 32 20.47 13.30 33.46
C SER A 32 19.71 12.04 33.09
N ALA A 33 18.57 11.74 33.73
CA ALA A 33 17.73 10.60 33.36
C ALA A 33 17.00 10.83 32.03
N ILE A 34 16.53 12.05 31.78
CA ILE A 34 15.89 12.43 30.50
C ILE A 34 16.89 12.33 29.36
N VAL A 35 18.08 12.94 29.53
CA VAL A 35 19.14 12.90 28.51
C VAL A 35 19.61 11.47 28.27
N ALA A 36 19.81 10.67 29.33
CA ALA A 36 20.20 9.27 29.18
C ALA A 36 19.17 8.49 28.35
N LYS A 37 17.87 8.63 28.64
CA LYS A 37 16.81 7.99 27.87
C LYS A 37 16.77 8.47 26.41
N ALA A 38 16.99 9.76 26.17
CA ALA A 38 17.00 10.30 24.81
C ALA A 38 18.18 9.77 24.00
N VAL A 39 19.37 9.70 24.60
CA VAL A 39 20.58 9.15 23.96
C VAL A 39 20.45 7.65 23.73
N GLU A 40 19.94 6.90 24.71
CA GLU A 40 19.64 5.47 24.57
C GLU A 40 18.66 5.22 23.43
N ALA A 41 17.54 5.95 23.40
CA ALA A 41 16.57 5.86 22.30
C ALA A 41 17.17 6.24 20.94
N PHE A 42 18.07 7.23 20.88
CA PHE A 42 18.75 7.61 19.65
C PHE A 42 19.70 6.51 19.14
N ILE A 43 20.47 5.90 20.05
CA ILE A 43 21.40 4.80 19.74
C ILE A 43 20.64 3.54 19.34
N GLU A 44 19.60 3.16 20.08
CA GLU A 44 18.77 1.98 19.79
C GLU A 44 18.07 2.09 18.42
N ARG A 45 17.65 3.31 18.05
CA ARG A 45 17.09 3.59 16.72
C ARG A 45 18.14 3.63 15.61
N ARG A 46 19.44 3.45 15.91
CA ARG A 46 20.56 3.50 14.95
C ARG A 46 20.55 4.72 14.01
N GLY A 47 19.96 5.84 14.43
CA GLY A 47 19.76 6.98 13.54
C GLY A 47 18.80 6.74 12.37
N GLU A 48 17.94 5.72 12.42
CA GLU A 48 16.76 5.64 11.54
C GLU A 48 15.99 6.95 11.70
N ASN A 49 15.79 7.65 10.58
CA ASN A 49 14.97 8.84 10.58
C ASN A 49 13.59 8.45 11.09
N GLU A 50 12.97 9.31 11.90
CA GLU A 50 11.58 9.10 12.37
C GLU A 50 10.62 8.83 11.19
N LEU A 51 10.98 9.34 10.01
CA LEU A 51 10.32 9.09 8.73
C LEU A 51 10.41 7.62 8.29
N ASP A 52 11.56 6.95 8.42
CA ASP A 52 11.71 5.55 8.02
C ASP A 52 10.87 4.64 8.94
N GLN A 53 10.79 4.94 10.24
CA GLN A 53 9.91 4.20 11.15
C GLN A 53 8.43 4.43 10.87
N ARG A 54 8.04 5.68 10.55
CA ARG A 54 6.63 6.01 10.29
C ARG A 54 6.16 5.56 8.90
N TYR A 55 7.05 5.60 7.90
CA TYR A 55 6.67 5.42 6.50
C TYR A 55 7.28 4.20 5.82
N GLY A 56 8.41 3.65 6.29
CA GLY A 56 9.09 2.51 5.66
C GLY A 56 8.16 1.32 5.45
N LYS A 57 7.47 0.86 6.51
CA LYS A 57 6.50 -0.24 6.40
C LYS A 57 5.34 0.05 5.43
N ARG A 58 4.93 1.32 5.30
CA ARG A 58 3.86 1.72 4.38
C ARG A 58 4.36 1.70 2.94
N LEU A 59 5.57 2.20 2.70
CA LEU A 59 6.23 2.18 1.40
C LEU A 59 6.51 0.75 0.94
N ASP A 60 6.97 -0.12 1.82
CA ASP A 60 7.16 -1.55 1.52
C ASP A 60 5.84 -2.22 1.09
N ARG A 61 4.74 -1.90 1.79
CA ARG A 61 3.42 -2.41 1.42
C ARG A 61 2.99 -1.89 0.05
N LEU A 62 3.14 -0.59 -0.21
CA LEU A 62 2.83 0.01 -1.51
C LEU A 62 3.65 -0.61 -2.64
N SER A 63 4.94 -0.89 -2.41
CA SER A 63 5.79 -1.57 -3.39
C SER A 63 5.25 -2.96 -3.71
N ARG A 64 4.89 -3.74 -2.70
CA ARG A 64 4.29 -5.08 -2.89
C ARG A 64 2.96 -5.01 -3.63
N ASP A 65 2.10 -4.06 -3.27
CA ASP A 65 0.81 -3.87 -3.94
C ASP A 65 1.00 -3.50 -5.42
N LEU A 66 2.00 -2.66 -5.73
CA LEU A 66 2.37 -2.33 -7.11
C LEU A 66 2.91 -3.54 -7.88
N ASP A 67 3.75 -4.36 -7.25
CA ASP A 67 4.27 -5.59 -7.85
C ASP A 67 3.13 -6.58 -8.15
N HIS A 68 2.16 -6.70 -7.24
CA HIS A 68 0.96 -7.50 -7.44
C HIS A 68 0.12 -6.98 -8.61
N VAL A 69 -0.16 -5.67 -8.67
CA VAL A 69 -0.90 -5.06 -9.78
C VAL A 69 -0.19 -5.26 -11.11
N ARG A 70 1.15 -5.11 -11.14
CA ARG A 70 1.94 -5.38 -12.35
C ARG A 70 1.78 -6.83 -12.80
N ARG A 71 1.88 -7.80 -11.89
CA ARG A 71 1.70 -9.22 -12.22
C ARG A 71 0.28 -9.51 -12.71
N ASP A 72 -0.74 -8.95 -12.07
CA ASP A 72 -2.13 -9.12 -12.50
C ASP A 72 -2.37 -8.52 -13.90
N ALA A 73 -1.72 -7.39 -14.21
CA ALA A 73 -1.76 -6.77 -15.53
C ALA A 73 -1.07 -7.63 -16.59
N GLU A 74 0.09 -8.22 -16.29
CA GLU A 74 0.79 -9.17 -17.18
C GLU A 74 -0.08 -10.39 -17.46
N ILE A 75 -0.66 -11.02 -16.45
CA ILE A 75 -1.57 -12.17 -16.61
C ILE A 75 -2.79 -11.80 -17.48
N THR A 76 -3.36 -10.61 -17.27
CA THR A 76 -4.49 -10.11 -18.06
C THR A 76 -4.08 -9.92 -19.52
N LEU A 77 -2.89 -9.38 -19.78
CA LEU A 77 -2.37 -9.18 -21.12
C LEU A 77 -2.12 -10.51 -21.84
N GLU A 78 -1.52 -11.48 -21.17
CA GLU A 78 -1.32 -12.83 -21.70
C GLU A 78 -2.65 -13.53 -22.01
N SER A 79 -3.61 -13.44 -21.09
CA SER A 79 -4.96 -14.00 -21.26
C SER A 79 -5.68 -13.36 -22.46
N LEU A 80 -5.57 -12.05 -22.62
CA LEU A 80 -6.12 -11.32 -23.76
C LEU A 80 -5.45 -11.76 -25.08
N ALA A 81 -4.13 -11.88 -25.10
CA ALA A 81 -3.40 -12.34 -26.28
C ALA A 81 -3.83 -13.76 -26.71
N LEU A 82 -4.00 -14.67 -25.74
CA LEU A 82 -4.51 -16.02 -25.98
C LEU A 82 -5.96 -15.99 -26.48
N LEU A 83 -6.82 -15.15 -25.90
CA LEU A 83 -8.21 -14.99 -26.33
C LEU A 83 -8.30 -14.46 -27.76
N ILE A 84 -7.51 -13.44 -28.12
CA ILE A 84 -7.46 -12.89 -29.47
C ILE A 84 -6.99 -13.95 -30.45
N ARG A 85 -5.90 -14.67 -30.13
CA ARG A 85 -5.40 -15.76 -30.97
C ARG A 85 -6.47 -16.83 -31.18
N PHE A 86 -7.14 -17.25 -30.10
CA PHE A 86 -8.23 -18.22 -30.16
C PHE A 86 -9.40 -17.72 -31.01
N SER A 87 -9.81 -16.46 -30.85
CA SER A 87 -10.89 -15.84 -31.63
C SER A 87 -10.56 -15.79 -33.12
N ILE A 88 -9.34 -15.40 -33.50
CA ILE A 88 -8.88 -15.40 -34.89
C ILE A 88 -8.91 -16.81 -35.46
N THR A 89 -8.38 -17.80 -34.73
CA THR A 89 -8.41 -19.21 -35.15
C THR A 89 -9.84 -19.70 -35.36
N LEU A 90 -10.76 -19.37 -34.45
CA LEU A 90 -12.16 -19.77 -34.53
C LEU A 90 -12.87 -19.16 -35.76
N HIS A 91 -12.52 -17.91 -36.10
CA HIS A 91 -13.17 -17.17 -37.18
C HIS A 91 -12.40 -17.18 -38.51
N ALA A 92 -11.30 -17.93 -38.63
CA ALA A 92 -10.40 -17.91 -39.79
C ALA A 92 -11.09 -18.18 -41.15
N HIS A 93 -12.19 -18.92 -41.15
CA HIS A 93 -12.98 -19.24 -42.35
C HIS A 93 -14.36 -18.57 -42.40
N THR A 94 -14.66 -17.67 -41.44
CA THR A 94 -15.95 -16.98 -41.39
C THR A 94 -15.97 -15.85 -42.42
N PRO A 95 -17.03 -15.74 -43.26
CA PRO A 95 -17.16 -14.62 -44.20
C PRO A 95 -17.29 -13.28 -43.46
N ILE A 96 -16.87 -12.21 -44.12
CA ILE A 96 -16.97 -10.84 -43.58
C ILE A 96 -18.46 -10.53 -43.37
N PRO A 97 -18.88 -10.11 -42.16
CA PRO A 97 -20.27 -9.79 -41.87
C PRO A 97 -20.76 -8.60 -42.69
N ASP A 98 -22.02 -8.66 -43.15
CA ASP A 98 -22.66 -7.57 -43.86
C ASP A 98 -22.99 -6.38 -42.94
N ARG A 99 -23.39 -5.24 -43.52
CA ARG A 99 -23.66 -4.01 -42.73
C ARG A 99 -24.74 -4.20 -41.67
N ALA A 100 -25.77 -4.99 -41.96
CA ALA A 100 -26.84 -5.27 -41.01
C ALA A 100 -26.32 -6.07 -39.80
N THR A 101 -25.51 -7.10 -40.05
CA THR A 101 -24.89 -7.90 -38.98
C THR A 101 -23.90 -7.06 -38.16
N GLN A 102 -23.12 -6.18 -38.79
CA GLN A 102 -22.22 -5.27 -38.09
C GLN A 102 -22.99 -4.29 -37.18
N ALA A 103 -24.11 -3.75 -37.64
CA ALA A 103 -24.95 -2.86 -36.82
C ALA A 103 -25.51 -3.57 -35.58
N ILE A 104 -25.97 -4.82 -35.74
CA ILE A 104 -26.45 -5.64 -34.62
C ILE A 104 -25.31 -5.95 -33.63
N ALA A 105 -24.10 -6.26 -34.14
CA ALA A 105 -22.95 -6.51 -33.30
C ALA A 105 -22.55 -5.27 -32.49
N GLN A 106 -22.59 -4.09 -33.11
CA GLN A 106 -22.32 -2.82 -32.43
C GLN A 106 -23.36 -2.56 -31.32
N GLU A 107 -24.65 -2.71 -31.61
CA GLU A 107 -25.72 -2.54 -30.61
C GLU A 107 -25.54 -3.47 -29.40
N ARG A 108 -25.16 -4.73 -29.65
CA ARG A 108 -24.87 -5.70 -28.58
C ARG A 108 -23.64 -5.30 -27.76
N PHE A 109 -22.60 -4.79 -28.42
CA PHE A 109 -21.40 -4.32 -27.74
C PHE A 109 -21.69 -3.09 -26.86
N ASP A 110 -22.47 -2.14 -27.35
CA ASP A 110 -22.85 -0.94 -26.59
C ASP A 110 -23.64 -1.31 -25.32
N LYS A 111 -24.58 -2.24 -25.42
CA LYS A 111 -25.33 -2.78 -24.26
C LYS A 111 -24.41 -3.48 -23.26
N PHE A 112 -23.42 -4.24 -23.74
CA PHE A 112 -22.42 -4.86 -22.88
C PHE A 112 -21.59 -3.81 -22.13
N VAL A 113 -21.09 -2.78 -22.83
CA VAL A 113 -20.32 -1.69 -22.22
C VAL A 113 -21.15 -0.97 -21.16
N GLU A 114 -22.42 -0.69 -21.45
CA GLU A 114 -23.33 -0.07 -20.49
C GLU A 114 -23.50 -0.93 -19.22
N GLN A 115 -23.67 -2.25 -19.38
CA GLN A 115 -23.77 -3.18 -18.27
C GLN A 115 -22.49 -3.24 -17.43
N VAL A 116 -21.32 -3.27 -18.08
CA VAL A 116 -20.01 -3.22 -17.40
C VAL A 116 -19.86 -1.92 -16.63
N GLY A 117 -20.21 -0.78 -17.24
CA GLY A 117 -20.18 0.53 -16.60
C GLY A 117 -21.06 0.58 -15.34
N ARG A 118 -22.30 0.07 -15.42
CA ARG A 118 -23.19 -0.06 -14.26
C ARG A 118 -22.58 -0.95 -13.17
N GLN A 119 -21.97 -2.07 -13.55
CA GLN A 119 -21.35 -2.99 -12.60
C GLN A 119 -20.18 -2.34 -11.85
N ILE A 120 -19.29 -1.63 -12.57
CA ILE A 120 -18.16 -0.90 -11.98
C ILE A 120 -18.68 0.19 -11.03
N ALA A 121 -19.65 1.00 -11.47
CA ALA A 121 -20.26 2.05 -10.65
C ALA A 121 -20.95 1.49 -9.39
N SER A 122 -21.48 0.26 -9.46
CA SER A 122 -22.11 -0.40 -8.31
C SER A 122 -21.12 -0.90 -7.25
N GLY A 123 -19.82 -0.97 -7.56
CA GLY A 123 -18.78 -1.50 -6.67
C GLY A 123 -18.86 -3.02 -6.41
N LYS A 124 -19.84 -3.71 -7.00
CA LYS A 124 -20.01 -5.17 -6.87
C LYS A 124 -19.05 -5.87 -7.82
N ARG A 125 -18.31 -6.88 -7.35
CA ARG A 125 -17.49 -7.73 -8.24
C ARG A 125 -18.40 -8.74 -8.93
N SER A 126 -18.39 -8.77 -10.25
CA SER A 126 -19.12 -9.78 -11.05
C SER A 126 -18.41 -11.13 -11.05
N LEU A 127 -17.07 -11.11 -10.97
CA LEU A 127 -16.24 -12.30 -10.74
C LEU A 127 -16.03 -12.44 -9.22
N GLY A 128 -16.95 -13.13 -8.56
CA GLY A 128 -16.85 -13.39 -7.14
C GLY A 128 -15.80 -14.46 -6.84
N TYR A 129 -14.72 -14.10 -6.14
CA TYR A 129 -14.22 -14.98 -5.09
C TYR A 129 -15.04 -14.65 -3.85
N GLY A 130 -16.01 -15.50 -3.54
CA GLY A 130 -16.72 -15.44 -2.27
C GLY A 130 -15.68 -15.61 -1.15
N ASN A 131 -15.45 -14.55 -0.38
CA ASN A 131 -14.76 -14.70 0.88
C ASN A 131 -15.74 -15.44 1.80
N GLY A 132 -15.59 -16.76 1.87
CA GLY A 132 -16.31 -17.62 2.80
C GLY A 132 -15.92 -17.25 4.22
N ASN A 133 -16.56 -16.22 4.76
CA ASN A 133 -16.56 -15.96 6.19
C ASN A 133 -17.51 -16.97 6.84
N GLY A 134 -17.05 -18.22 6.94
CA GLY A 134 -17.65 -19.25 7.78
C GLY A 134 -17.17 -19.06 9.21
N GLY A 135 -17.73 -18.05 9.88
CA GLY A 135 -17.62 -17.88 11.32
C GLY A 135 -19.02 -17.75 11.89
N GLU A 136 -19.57 -18.88 12.36
CA GLU A 136 -20.57 -18.96 13.43
C GLU A 136 -20.86 -20.45 13.74
N GLY A 137 -20.70 -20.82 15.02
CA GLY A 137 -20.89 -22.17 15.57
C GLY A 137 -19.97 -22.43 16.75
#